data_AF-A0A0U2YSS7-F1
#
_entry.id   AF-A0A0U2YSS7-F1
#
_cell.length_a   1.000
_cell.length_b   1.000
_cell.length_c   1.000
_cell.angle_alpha   90.00
_cell.angle_beta   90.00
_cell.angle_gamma   90.00
#
_symmetry.space_group_name_H-M   'P 1'
#
loop_
_entity.id
_entity.type
_entity.pdbx_description
1 polymer ?
#
loop_
_entity_poly.entity_id
_entity_poly.type
_entity_poly.pdbx_seq_one_letter_code
_entity_poly.pdbx_strand_id
1 'polypeptide(L)' 'MTPATASPRLSQIGQIFINVKDLERAVKFYRDTLGIKFLFQAPPNM' A
#
# COMPACT_ATOMS: atom_id res chain seq x y z
N MET A 1 29.07 28.65 9.07
CA MET A 1 28.76 27.29 8.55
C MET A 1 27.39 27.35 7.93
N THR A 2 27.30 27.28 6.61
CA THR A 2 26.05 27.32 5.84
C THR A 2 25.37 25.95 5.93
N PRO A 3 24.07 25.84 6.26
CA PRO A 3 23.41 24.54 6.32
C PRO A 3 23.28 23.97 4.90
N ALA A 4 23.77 22.75 4.69
CA ALA A 4 23.52 22.02 3.46
C ALA A 4 22.03 21.67 3.39
N THR A 5 21.33 22.19 2.38
CA THR A 5 19.93 21.84 2.12
C THR A 5 19.87 20.39 1.64
N ALA A 6 19.55 19.47 2.54
CA ALA A 6 19.35 18.07 2.18
C ALA A 6 18.18 17.98 1.19
N SER A 7 18.44 17.38 0.02
CA SER A 7 17.38 17.12 -0.95
C SER A 7 16.32 16.20 -0.34
N PRO A 8 15.02 16.39 -0.65
CA PRO A 8 13.98 15.54 -0.14
C PRO A 8 14.25 14.09 -0.55
N ARG A 9 14.23 13.19 0.43
CA ARG A 9 14.38 11.73 0.24
C ARG A 9 13.10 11.06 0.69
N LEU A 10 12.72 9.98 0.01
CA LEU A 10 11.59 9.17 0.42
C LEU A 10 11.90 8.50 1.77
N SER A 11 11.19 8.91 2.82
CA SER A 11 11.39 8.36 4.16
C SER A 11 10.63 7.05 4.38
N GLN A 12 9.39 6.96 3.91
CA GLN A 12 8.52 5.79 4.09
C GLN A 12 7.44 5.75 3.01
N ILE A 13 7.01 4.54 2.64
CA ILE A 13 5.80 4.31 1.83
C ILE A 13 4.64 4.04 2.80
N GLY A 14 3.63 4.90 2.79
CA GLY A 14 2.44 4.73 3.64
C GLY A 14 1.48 3.67 3.10
N GLN A 15 1.11 3.80 1.82
CA GLN A 15 0.18 2.88 1.15
C GLN A 15 0.51 2.80 -0.34
N ILE A 16 0.22 1.65 -0.95
CA ILE A 16 0.29 1.45 -2.39
C ILE A 16 -1.12 1.12 -2.88
N PHE A 17 -1.65 1.94 -3.78
CA PHE A 17 -2.90 1.64 -4.45
C PHE A 17 -2.64 0.74 -5.67
N ILE A 18 -3.40 -0.35 -5.77
CA ILE A 18 -3.26 -1.32 -6.86
C ILE A 18 -4.61 -1.46 -7.53
N ASN A 19 -4.71 -1.05 -8.80
CA ASN A 19 -5.93 -1.24 -9.57
C ASN A 19 -6.08 -2.72 -9.96
N VAL A 20 -7.22 -3.31 -9.61
CA VAL A 20 -7.53 -4.72 -9.89
C VAL A 20 -8.90 -4.84 -10.51
N LYS A 21 -9.08 -5.86 -11.36
CA LYS A 21 -10.36 -6.15 -12.00
C LYS A 21 -11.35 -6.84 -11.05
N ASP A 22 -10.83 -7.63 -10.11
CA ASP A 22 -11.60 -8.42 -9.15
C ASP A 22 -10.93 -8.29 -7.79
N LEU A 23 -11.61 -7.62 -6.86
CA LEU A 23 -11.10 -7.34 -5.53
C LEU A 23 -10.98 -8.60 -4.67
N GLU A 24 -11.98 -9.49 -4.71
CA GLU A 24 -11.99 -10.69 -3.89
C GLU A 24 -10.85 -11.63 -4.27
N ARG A 25 -10.63 -11.80 -5.58
CA ARG A 25 -9.50 -12.60 -6.10
C ARG A 25 -8.16 -12.00 -5.69
N ALA A 26 -8.02 -10.68 -5.78
CA ALA A 26 -6.80 -9.99 -5.41
C ALA A 26 -6.48 -10.15 -3.91
N VAL A 27 -7.49 -9.97 -3.04
CA VAL A 27 -7.33 -10.15 -1.59
C VAL A 27 -6.84 -11.55 -1.26
N LYS A 28 -7.43 -12.59 -1.85
CA LYS A 28 -6.98 -13.99 -1.66
C LYS A 28 -5.53 -14.19 -2.11
N PHE A 29 -5.15 -13.67 -3.27
CA PHE A 29 -3.77 -13.77 -3.74
C PHE A 29 -2.77 -13.09 -2.77
N TYR A 30 -3.01 -11.84 -2.40
CA TYR A 30 -2.09 -11.12 -1.51
C TYR A 30 -2.04 -11.71 -0.09
N ARG A 31 -3.17 -12.17 0.44
CA ARG A 31 -3.23 -12.77 1.78
C ARG A 31 -2.74 -14.20 1.82
N ASP A 32 -3.24 -15.06 0.94
CA ASP A 32 -3.09 -16.51 1.03
C ASP A 32 -1.88 -17.02 0.26
N THR A 33 -1.51 -16.36 -0.86
CA THR A 33 -0.32 -16.74 -1.63
C THR A 33 0.93 -15.98 -1.18
N LEU A 34 0.81 -14.67 -0.98
CA LEU A 34 1.96 -13.83 -0.60
C LEU A 34 2.11 -13.65 0.91
N GLY A 35 1.12 -14.08 1.71
CA GLY A 35 1.18 -13.98 3.17
C GLY A 35 1.05 -12.55 3.70
N ILE A 36 0.57 -11.60 2.89
CA ILE A 36 0.41 -10.21 3.34
C ILE A 36 -0.74 -10.15 4.36
N LYS A 37 -0.48 -9.47 5.48
CA LYS A 37 -1.50 -9.25 6.51
C LYS A 37 -2.66 -8.45 5.93
N PHE A 38 -3.83 -9.07 5.92
CA PHE A 38 -5.07 -8.38 5.61
C PHE A 38 -5.43 -7.42 6.75
N LEU A 39 -5.47 -6.11 6.46
CA LEU A 39 -5.75 -5.08 7.46
C LEU A 39 -7.26 -4.83 7.58
N PHE A 40 -7.90 -4.49 6.47
CA PHE A 40 -9.35 -4.28 6.39
C PHE A 40 -9.80 -4.27 4.92
N GLN A 41 -11.11 -4.36 4.70
CA GLN A 41 -11.75 -4.08 3.42
C GLN A 41 -12.80 -2.99 3.63
N ALA A 42 -12.70 -1.91 2.84
CA ALA A 42 -13.70 -0.86 2.86
C ALA A 42 -15.05 -1.40 2.35
N PRO A 43 -16.18 -0.98 2.93
CA PRO A 43 -17.49 -1.41 2.47
C PRO A 43 -17.73 -0.91 1.04
N PRO A 44 -18.50 -1.65 0.21
CA PRO A 44 -18.72 -1.33 -1.19
C PRO A 44 -19.47 -0.01 -1.46
N ASN A 45 -20.06 0.62 -0.43
CA ASN A 45 -20.88 1.83 -0.53
C ASN A 45 -20.36 3.00 0.31
N MET A 46 -19.04 3.24 0.35
CA MET A 46 -18.52 4.56 0.73
C MET A 46 -18.63 5.55 -0.44
#